data_AF-A0A359D4B6-F1
#
_entry.id   AF-A0A359D4B6-F1
#
_cell.length_a   1.000
_cell.length_b   1.000
_cell.length_c   1.000
_cell.angle_alpha   90.00
_cell.angle_beta   90.00
_cell.angle_gamma   90.00
#
_symmetry.space_group_name_H-M   'P 1'
#
loop_
_entity.id
_entity.type
_entity.pdbx_description
1 polymer ?
#
loop_
_entity_poly.entity_id
_entity_poly.type
_entity_poly.pdbx_seq_one_letter_code
_entity_poly.pdbx_strand_id
1 'polypeptide(L)'
;MSSSMQAQDGGKLPSATDFTLTDTQGNTWNLYEQLDAGKTVVLDFFSTTCGSCISSVPNINQLWIDNGSGNGSVLVWGIETNNAGNVQIDSFMVNYGGQYTAFQLKGMIRF
;
A
#
# COMPACT_ATOMS: atom_id res chain seq x y z
N MET A 1 6.65 -17.47 21.33
CA MET A 1 7.84 -17.14 20.53
C MET A 1 7.71 -15.67 20.14
N SER A 2 8.32 -14.78 20.93
CA SER A 2 8.30 -13.34 20.68
C SER A 2 9.45 -13.05 19.72
N SER A 3 9.14 -12.86 18.44
CA SER A 3 10.09 -12.24 17.52
C SER A 3 10.05 -10.76 17.80
N SER A 4 11.03 -10.30 18.58
CA SER A 4 11.38 -8.88 18.70
C SER A 4 11.55 -8.31 17.29
N MET A 5 10.70 -7.36 16.92
CA MET A 5 11.00 -6.44 15.82
C MET A 5 12.31 -5.75 16.18
N GLN A 6 13.40 -6.14 15.52
CA GLN A 6 14.67 -5.46 15.65
C GLN A 6 14.50 -4.10 14.99
N ALA A 7 14.46 -3.04 15.79
CA ALA A 7 14.62 -1.69 15.27
C ALA A 7 15.95 -1.66 14.51
N GLN A 8 15.90 -1.34 13.22
CA GLN A 8 17.11 -1.15 12.43
C GLN A 8 17.91 0.01 13.04
N ASP A 9 19.21 -0.25 13.18
CA ASP A 9 20.26 0.61 13.71
C ASP A 9 20.13 2.07 13.24
N GLY A 10 20.42 3.01 14.15
CA GLY A 10 20.12 4.45 14.09
C GLY A 10 20.91 5.27 13.07
N GLY A 11 21.22 4.72 11.90
CA GLY A 11 21.61 5.49 10.73
C GLY A 11 20.37 6.07 10.05
N LYS A 12 20.42 7.34 9.63
CA LYS A 12 19.35 7.94 8.81
C LYS A 12 19.21 7.12 7.53
N LEU A 13 18.14 6.33 7.43
CA LEU A 13 17.77 5.67 6.18
C LEU A 13 17.63 6.72 5.08
N PRO A 14 18.03 6.42 3.83
CA PRO A 14 17.77 7.32 2.72
C PRO A 14 16.26 7.59 2.64
N SER A 15 15.88 8.82 2.35
CA SER A 15 14.47 9.16 2.11
C SER A 15 13.95 8.33 0.94
N ALA A 16 12.69 7.90 1.03
CA ALA A 16 12.01 7.26 -0.10
C ALA A 16 12.05 8.20 -1.31
N THR A 17 12.30 7.64 -2.50
CA THR A 17 12.26 8.40 -3.75
C THR A 17 10.84 8.85 -4.06
N ASP A 18 10.68 10.06 -4.59
CA ASP A 18 9.36 10.52 -5.04
C ASP A 18 8.88 9.73 -6.26
N PHE A 19 7.59 9.44 -6.28
CA PHE A 19 6.95 8.76 -7.39
C PHE A 19 5.47 9.13 -7.48
N THR A 20 4.93 8.93 -8.67
CA THR A 20 3.53 9.14 -8.97
C THR A 20 2.93 7.85 -9.50
N LEU A 21 1.79 7.43 -8.93
CA LEU A 21 1.04 6.24 -9.33
C LEU A 21 -0.39 6.63 -9.71
N THR A 22 -1.01 5.81 -10.56
CA THR A 22 -2.45 5.88 -10.84
C THR A 22 -3.11 4.64 -10.22
N ASP A 23 -4.14 4.86 -9.39
CA ASP A 23 -4.87 3.79 -8.72
C ASP A 23 -5.78 3.02 -9.69
N THR A 24 -6.40 1.93 -9.22
CA THR A 24 -7.29 1.11 -10.04
C THR A 24 -8.54 1.84 -10.54
N GLN A 25 -8.88 2.96 -9.89
CA GLN A 25 -10.03 3.82 -10.19
C GLN A 25 -9.68 4.98 -11.14
N GLY A 26 -8.40 5.13 -11.51
CA GLY A 26 -7.92 6.17 -12.43
C GLY A 26 -7.50 7.47 -11.76
N ASN A 27 -7.44 7.55 -10.42
CA ASN A 27 -6.93 8.74 -9.74
C ASN A 27 -5.41 8.69 -9.66
N THR A 28 -4.76 9.83 -9.86
CA THR A 28 -3.31 9.98 -9.79
C THR A 28 -2.89 10.49 -8.40
N TRP A 29 -1.87 9.86 -7.82
CA TRP A 29 -1.35 10.13 -6.49
C TRP A 29 0.17 10.29 -6.55
N ASN A 30 0.69 11.42 -6.07
CA ASN A 30 2.13 11.64 -5.88
C ASN A 30 2.49 11.45 -4.39
N LEU A 31 3.59 10.73 -4.12
CA LEU A 31 4.03 10.43 -2.76
C LEU A 31 4.34 11.70 -1.97
N TYR A 32 5.19 12.58 -2.52
CA TYR A 32 5.61 13.77 -1.80
C TYR A 32 4.47 14.75 -1.56
N GLU A 33 3.52 14.89 -2.48
CA GLU A 33 2.29 15.67 -2.24
C GLU A 33 1.52 15.16 -1.00
N GLN A 34 1.45 13.85 -0.78
CA GLN A 34 0.78 13.30 0.40
C GLN A 34 1.60 13.55 1.68
N LEU A 35 2.91 13.37 1.61
CA LEU A 35 3.81 13.60 2.75
C LEU A 35 3.83 15.09 3.16
N ASP A 36 3.88 16.00 2.19
CA ASP A 36 3.82 17.45 2.41
C ASP A 36 2.46 17.90 2.96
N ALA A 37 1.38 17.18 2.61
CA ALA A 37 0.07 17.34 3.22
C ALA A 37 -0.03 16.76 4.66
N GLY A 38 1.08 16.28 5.22
CA GLY A 38 1.17 15.75 6.58
C GLY A 38 0.64 14.33 6.73
N LYS A 39 0.44 13.59 5.62
CA LYS A 39 0.05 12.18 5.67
C LYS A 39 1.27 11.30 5.96
N THR A 40 1.04 10.23 6.71
CA THR A 40 1.93 9.06 6.75
C THR A 40 1.42 8.06 5.73
N VAL A 41 2.30 7.54 4.86
CA VAL A 41 1.92 6.58 3.81
C VAL A 41 2.51 5.20 4.13
N VAL A 42 1.64 4.21 4.27
CA VAL A 42 2.01 2.79 4.42
C VAL A 42 1.93 2.12 3.05
N LEU A 43 3.04 1.52 2.62
CA LEU A 43 3.11 0.78 1.36
C LEU A 43 2.94 -0.72 1.64
N ASP A 44 1.87 -1.31 1.12
CA ASP A 44 1.56 -2.73 1.18
C ASP A 44 1.86 -3.39 -0.18
N PHE A 45 3.02 -4.00 -0.32
CA PHE A 45 3.40 -4.69 -1.56
C PHE A 45 2.81 -6.10 -1.60
N PHE A 46 1.93 -6.38 -2.55
CA PHE A 46 1.21 -7.65 -2.63
C PHE A 46 1.17 -8.23 -4.05
N SER A 47 0.59 -9.43 -4.15
CA SER A 47 0.16 -10.05 -5.41
C SER A 47 -1.18 -10.73 -5.20
N THR A 48 -2.03 -10.72 -6.23
CA THR A 48 -3.36 -11.34 -6.18
C THR A 48 -3.32 -12.87 -6.01
N THR A 49 -2.16 -13.49 -6.25
CA THR A 49 -1.94 -14.95 -6.12
C THR A 49 -1.10 -15.34 -4.91
N CYS A 50 -0.75 -14.38 -4.05
CA CYS A 50 0.08 -14.59 -2.87
C CYS A 50 -0.78 -15.01 -1.66
N GLY A 51 -0.61 -16.26 -1.20
CA GLY A 51 -1.39 -16.82 -0.10
C GLY A 51 -1.22 -16.09 1.24
N SER A 52 -0.01 -15.62 1.57
CA SER A 52 0.23 -14.82 2.78
C SER A 52 -0.35 -13.40 2.68
N CYS A 53 -0.48 -12.87 1.48
CA CYS A 53 -1.06 -11.56 1.25
C CYS A 53 -2.57 -11.60 1.54
N ILE A 54 -3.25 -12.70 1.17
CA ILE A 54 -4.66 -12.92 1.48
C ILE A 54 -4.92 -12.81 2.99
N SER A 55 -4.06 -13.39 3.83
CA SER A 55 -4.24 -13.34 5.28
C SER A 55 -3.85 -12.01 5.91
N SER A 56 -3.07 -11.16 5.23
CA SER A 56 -2.69 -9.85 5.76
C SER A 56 -3.71 -8.75 5.46
N VAL A 57 -4.49 -8.86 4.37
CA VAL A 57 -5.46 -7.83 3.95
C VAL A 57 -6.37 -7.38 5.10
N PRO A 58 -7.01 -8.26 5.90
CA PRO A 58 -7.89 -7.81 6.99
C PRO A 58 -7.17 -6.98 8.06
N ASN A 59 -5.93 -7.34 8.40
CA ASN A 59 -5.14 -6.61 9.40
C ASN A 59 -4.72 -5.24 8.89
N ILE A 60 -4.33 -5.16 7.61
CA ILE A 60 -3.96 -3.91 6.94
C ILE A 60 -5.19 -3.01 6.79
N ASN A 61 -6.34 -3.59 6.45
CA ASN A 61 -7.60 -2.84 6.39
C ASN A 61 -8.00 -2.30 7.77
N GLN A 62 -7.80 -3.06 8.85
CA GLN A 62 -8.06 -2.56 10.21
C GLN A 62 -7.15 -1.38 10.55
N LEU A 63 -5.86 -1.44 10.21
CA LEU A 63 -4.95 -0.30 10.35
C LEU A 63 -5.47 0.94 9.61
N TRP A 64 -5.97 0.77 8.39
CA TRP A 64 -6.56 1.86 7.60
C TRP A 64 -7.84 2.43 8.25
N ILE A 65 -8.73 1.55 8.76
CA ILE A 65 -9.95 1.95 9.49
C ILE A 65 -9.60 2.73 10.76
N ASP A 66 -8.70 2.21 11.58
CA ASP A 66 -8.30 2.79 12.86
C ASP A 66 -7.68 4.18 12.70
N ASN A 67 -7.14 4.46 11.51
CA ASN A 67 -6.56 5.76 11.16
C ASN A 67 -7.49 6.62 10.28
N GLY A 68 -8.80 6.39 10.35
CA GLY A 68 -9.81 7.31 9.81
C GLY A 68 -10.24 7.02 8.38
N SER A 69 -10.04 5.79 7.89
CA SER A 69 -10.63 5.31 6.63
C SER A 69 -10.34 6.24 5.43
N GLY A 70 -9.08 6.66 5.29
CA GLY A 70 -8.63 7.56 4.22
C GLY A 70 -8.81 9.06 4.51
N ASN A 71 -9.57 9.44 5.54
CA ASN A 71 -9.76 10.83 5.94
C ASN A 71 -8.77 11.29 7.01
N GLY A 72 -8.18 10.35 7.77
CA GLY A 72 -7.21 10.67 8.82
C GLY A 72 -5.79 10.92 8.29
N SER A 73 -4.80 10.88 9.18
CA SER A 73 -3.40 11.19 8.86
C SER A 73 -2.63 10.04 8.25
N VAL A 74 -3.21 8.83 8.15
CA VAL A 74 -2.54 7.67 7.53
C VAL A 74 -3.26 7.25 6.25
N LEU A 75 -2.48 7.06 5.19
CA LEU A 75 -2.90 6.43 3.95
C LEU A 75 -2.28 5.04 3.87
N VAL A 76 -3.02 4.09 3.32
CA VAL A 76 -2.51 2.76 2.98
C VAL A 76 -2.62 2.60 1.47
N TRP A 77 -1.49 2.28 0.83
CA TRP A 77 -1.37 2.08 -0.61
C TRP A 77 -0.99 0.62 -0.88
N GLY A 78 -1.94 -0.14 -1.40
CA GLY A 78 -1.70 -1.51 -1.88
C GLY A 78 -1.05 -1.46 -3.26
N ILE A 79 0.16 -1.99 -3.39
CA ILE A 79 0.92 -1.98 -4.64
C ILE A 79 1.04 -3.41 -5.15
N GLU A 80 0.37 -3.70 -6.26
CA GLU A 80 0.45 -5.01 -6.90
C GLU A 80 1.74 -5.16 -7.71
N THR A 81 2.48 -6.24 -7.47
CA THR A 81 3.85 -6.42 -7.96
C THR A 81 4.03 -7.54 -8.99
N ASN A 82 2.97 -8.30 -9.30
CA ASN A 82 2.99 -9.50 -10.13
C ASN A 82 2.08 -9.41 -11.37
N ASN A 83 1.92 -8.20 -11.91
CA ASN A 83 1.34 -7.94 -13.23
C ASN A 83 -0.18 -8.21 -13.34
N ALA A 84 -0.91 -8.18 -12.23
CA ALA A 84 -2.36 -8.28 -12.24
C ALA A 84 -3.00 -7.00 -12.79
N GLY A 85 -4.11 -7.12 -13.54
CA GLY A 85 -4.93 -6.00 -14.02
C GLY A 85 -5.76 -5.33 -12.92
N ASN A 86 -6.19 -4.08 -13.12
CA ASN A 86 -7.08 -3.38 -12.19
C ASN A 86 -8.27 -4.23 -11.73
N VAL A 87 -8.99 -4.85 -12.67
CA VAL A 87 -10.13 -5.73 -12.34
C VAL A 87 -9.76 -6.89 -11.41
N GLN A 88 -8.57 -7.48 -11.58
CA GLN A 88 -8.09 -8.57 -10.74
C GLN A 88 -7.69 -8.07 -9.34
N ILE A 89 -7.11 -6.87 -9.27
CA ILE A 89 -6.76 -6.19 -8.03
C ILE A 89 -8.03 -5.82 -7.26
N ASP A 90 -9.00 -5.20 -7.92
CA ASP A 90 -10.27 -4.81 -7.30
C ASP A 90 -11.02 -6.04 -6.78
N SER A 91 -11.05 -7.11 -7.58
CA SER A 91 -11.63 -8.40 -7.15
C SER A 91 -10.92 -8.97 -5.92
N PHE A 92 -9.58 -8.88 -5.87
CA PHE A 92 -8.79 -9.32 -4.72
C PHE A 92 -9.15 -8.50 -3.47
N MET A 93 -9.19 -7.17 -3.57
CA MET A 93 -9.52 -6.30 -2.45
C MET A 93 -10.93 -6.58 -1.92
N VAL A 94 -11.93 -6.69 -2.81
CA VAL A 94 -13.31 -7.03 -2.42
C VAL A 94 -13.39 -8.40 -1.75
N ASN A 95 -12.73 -9.41 -2.31
CA ASN A 95 -12.83 -10.79 -1.81
C ASN A 95 -12.17 -10.98 -0.43
N TYR A 96 -11.15 -10.18 -0.11
CA TYR A 96 -10.37 -10.33 1.14
C TYR A 96 -10.55 -9.16 2.12
N GLY A 97 -11.45 -8.21 1.82
CA GLY A 97 -11.87 -7.16 2.73
C GLY A 97 -10.98 -5.92 2.74
N GLY A 98 -10.20 -5.68 1.69
CA GLY A 98 -9.43 -4.46 1.52
C GLY A 98 -10.30 -3.32 0.99
N GLN A 99 -10.25 -2.16 1.63
CA GLN A 99 -10.96 -0.94 1.20
C GLN A 99 -10.01 0.23 0.89
N TYR A 100 -8.71 0.04 1.10
CA TYR A 100 -7.67 1.03 0.87
C TYR A 100 -7.28 1.14 -0.61
N THR A 101 -6.65 2.25 -0.99
CA THR A 101 -6.27 2.54 -2.37
C THR A 101 -5.30 1.50 -2.90
N ALA A 102 -5.58 0.96 -4.08
CA ALA A 102 -4.77 -0.06 -4.73
C ALA A 102 -4.22 0.42 -6.08
N PHE A 103 -3.00 -0.01 -6.39
CA PHE A 103 -2.24 0.40 -7.56
C PHE A 103 -1.73 -0.81 -8.33
N GLN A 104 -1.75 -0.70 -9.65
CA GLN A 104 -1.13 -1.65 -10.55
C GLN A 104 0.27 -1.15 -10.95
N LEU A 105 1.32 -1.97 -10.78
CA LEU A 105 2.66 -1.64 -11.31
C LEU A 105 2.92 -2.14 -12.74
N LYS A 106 1.96 -2.81 -13.37
CA LYS A 106 2.11 -3.26 -14.77
C LYS A 106 2.48 -2.09 -15.69
N GLY A 107 3.64 -2.21 -16.33
CA GLY A 107 4.11 -1.23 -17.31
C GLY A 107 4.88 -0.04 -16.71
N MET A 108 4.99 0.06 -15.38
CA MET A 108 5.94 0.97 -14.76
C MET A 108 7.34 0.37 -14.80
N ILE A 109 8.31 1.14 -15.29
CA ILE A 109 9.73 0.76 -15.27
C ILE A 109 10.11 0.58 -13.79
N ARG A 110 10.60 -0.62 -13.44
CA ARG A 110 11.03 -0.93 -12.07
C ARG A 110 12.07 0.10 -11.62
N PHE A 111 11.83 0.70 -10.46
CA PHE A 111 12.81 1.56 -9.78
C PHE A 111 14.09 0.79 -9.47
#